data_AF-A0A2D4QUE5-F1
#
_entry.id   AF-A0A2D4QUE5-F1
#
_cell.length_a   1.000
_cell.length_b   1.000
_cell.length_c   1.000
_cell.angle_alpha   90.00
_cell.angle_beta   90.00
_cell.angle_gamma   90.00
#
_symmetry.space_group_name_H-M   'P 1'
#
loop_
_entity.id
_entity.type
_entity.pdbx_description
1 polymer ?
#
loop_
_entity_poly.entity_id
_entity_poly.type
_entity_poly.pdbx_seq_one_letter_code
_entity_poly.pdbx_strand_id
1 'polypeptide(L)'
;MIKGKKNRQAFVEEVSGLQNIIANFSSSDQYYANGMNRLLEYAQSNEKEKLRILLRIFHAFPQVKRGVKREELSIFLSDFEAQLAKIGITDQFLSEELNEKEQKLIDLYRDEYITKKLRIIEFLNSDQAKPSQHSSLGKSKIIIDVLQRLKNSYDNSTDTLHGLELGISFEEFQDDLSVLEEEKRILLFRIVNSLRGGFLKNELATFVSQEIIKSGVDENKIYKDELSDESKIIEKLTVAEKSNEFQHSREIAERKKSRSPEPRYDSIFWAIVMSAFAIGLWYFINSL
;
A
#
# COMPACT_ATOMS: atom_id res chain seq x y z
N MET A 1 -20.90 -2.46 -22.26
CA MET A 1 -20.79 -3.63 -21.32
C MET A 1 -19.38 -4.27 -21.30
N ILE A 2 -18.68 -4.19 -20.16
CA ILE A 2 -17.27 -4.55 -19.95
C ILE A 2 -17.03 -6.07 -20.08
N LYS A 3 -16.45 -6.52 -21.20
CA LYS A 3 -16.09 -7.95 -21.43
C LYS A 3 -14.65 -8.24 -20.99
N GLY A 4 -14.43 -9.22 -20.12
CA GLY A 4 -13.11 -9.81 -19.81
C GLY A 4 -12.38 -9.22 -18.58
N LYS A 5 -11.44 -10.01 -18.00
CA LYS A 5 -10.71 -9.70 -16.75
C LYS A 5 -9.90 -8.40 -16.82
N LYS A 6 -9.21 -8.13 -17.93
CA LYS A 6 -8.47 -6.87 -18.17
C LYS A 6 -9.37 -5.62 -18.10
N ASN A 7 -10.58 -5.71 -18.66
CA ASN A 7 -11.48 -4.57 -18.71
C ASN A 7 -12.15 -4.30 -17.35
N ARG A 8 -12.22 -5.29 -16.46
CA ARG A 8 -12.69 -5.12 -15.07
C ARG A 8 -11.65 -4.44 -14.18
N GLN A 9 -10.38 -4.79 -14.32
CA GLN A 9 -9.30 -4.14 -13.59
C GLN A 9 -9.11 -2.67 -14.01
N ALA A 10 -9.21 -2.40 -15.33
CA ALA A 10 -9.24 -1.03 -15.84
C ALA A 10 -10.38 -0.20 -15.25
N PHE A 11 -11.56 -0.79 -15.06
CA PHE A 11 -12.69 -0.13 -14.41
C PHE A 11 -12.41 0.20 -12.93
N VAL A 12 -11.77 -0.70 -12.18
CA VAL A 12 -11.41 -0.42 -10.78
C VAL A 12 -10.40 0.72 -10.67
N GLU A 13 -9.39 0.74 -11.54
CA GLU A 13 -8.41 1.83 -11.61
C GLU A 13 -9.06 3.17 -12.00
N GLU A 14 -9.96 3.14 -12.98
CA GLU A 14 -10.76 4.28 -13.44
C GLU A 14 -11.61 4.87 -12.29
N VAL A 15 -12.36 4.02 -11.58
CA VAL A 15 -13.19 4.44 -10.43
C VAL A 15 -12.32 4.95 -9.28
N SER A 16 -11.19 4.31 -8.99
CA SER A 16 -10.26 4.74 -7.94
C SER A 16 -9.64 6.11 -8.26
N GLY A 17 -9.30 6.36 -9.54
CA GLY A 17 -8.82 7.65 -10.01
C GLY A 17 -9.86 8.76 -9.80
N LEU A 18 -11.13 8.49 -10.10
CA LEU A 18 -12.22 9.44 -9.86
C LEU A 18 -12.41 9.72 -8.37
N GLN A 19 -12.37 8.68 -7.52
CA GLN A 19 -12.45 8.83 -6.07
C GLN A 19 -11.33 9.73 -5.52
N ASN A 20 -10.09 9.56 -5.99
CA ASN A 20 -8.97 10.41 -5.58
C ASN A 20 -9.16 11.87 -6.00
N ILE A 21 -9.75 12.13 -7.18
CA ILE A 21 -10.01 13.48 -7.67
C ILE A 21 -11.06 14.17 -6.79
N ILE A 22 -12.14 13.46 -6.45
CA ILE A 22 -13.21 14.03 -5.63
C ILE A 22 -12.89 14.00 -4.14
N ALA A 23 -11.88 13.25 -3.68
CA ALA A 23 -11.57 13.13 -2.26
C ALA A 23 -11.37 14.49 -1.56
N ASN A 24 -10.89 15.50 -2.29
CA ASN A 24 -10.63 16.86 -1.80
C ASN A 24 -11.77 17.85 -2.06
N PHE A 25 -12.97 17.42 -2.46
CA PHE A 25 -14.04 18.32 -2.94
C PHE A 25 -14.40 19.44 -1.95
N SER A 26 -14.37 19.18 -0.64
CA SER A 26 -14.71 20.17 0.39
C SER A 26 -13.55 21.07 0.81
N SER A 27 -12.37 20.93 0.19
CA SER A 27 -11.20 21.75 0.53
C SER A 27 -11.32 23.21 0.04
N SER A 28 -12.08 23.47 -1.03
CA SER A 28 -12.43 24.82 -1.51
C SER A 28 -13.50 24.75 -2.61
N ASP A 29 -14.13 25.88 -2.92
CA ASP A 29 -15.07 25.99 -4.06
C ASP A 29 -14.44 25.56 -5.38
N GLN A 30 -13.13 25.77 -5.54
CA GLN A 30 -12.40 25.34 -6.73
C GLN A 30 -12.28 23.81 -6.80
N TYR A 31 -12.00 23.14 -5.68
CA TYR A 31 -11.97 21.67 -5.64
C TYR A 31 -13.37 21.08 -5.80
N TYR A 32 -14.39 21.73 -5.25
CA TYR A 32 -15.79 21.38 -5.45
C TYR A 32 -16.16 21.41 -6.93
N ALA A 33 -15.92 22.55 -7.59
CA ALA A 33 -16.21 22.73 -9.01
C ALA A 33 -15.40 21.78 -9.90
N ASN A 34 -14.12 21.56 -9.59
CA ASN A 34 -13.28 20.64 -10.34
C ASN A 34 -13.75 19.18 -10.23
N GLY A 35 -14.05 18.74 -9.01
CA GLY A 35 -14.62 17.40 -8.76
C GLY A 35 -15.93 17.22 -9.52
N MET A 36 -16.84 18.20 -9.42
CA MET A 36 -18.12 18.18 -10.12
C MET A 36 -17.96 18.14 -11.65
N ASN A 37 -17.14 19.02 -12.22
CA ASN A 37 -16.88 19.05 -13.66
C ASN A 37 -16.31 17.72 -14.16
N ARG A 38 -15.39 17.11 -13.40
CA ARG A 38 -14.79 15.85 -13.79
C ARG A 38 -15.79 14.69 -13.78
N LEU A 39 -16.70 14.67 -12.80
CA LEU A 39 -17.79 13.69 -12.76
C LEU A 39 -18.80 13.89 -13.90
N LEU A 40 -19.06 15.13 -14.29
CA LEU A 40 -19.94 15.44 -15.42
C LEU A 40 -19.31 15.08 -16.77
N GLU A 41 -18.04 15.40 -16.99
CA GLU A 41 -17.28 14.96 -18.16
C GLU A 41 -17.27 13.42 -18.27
N TYR A 42 -17.07 12.75 -17.14
CA TYR A 42 -17.15 11.30 -17.05
C TYR A 42 -18.53 10.80 -17.44
N ALA A 43 -19.60 11.42 -16.92
CA ALA A 43 -20.97 11.05 -17.21
C ALA A 43 -21.37 11.24 -18.67
N GLN A 44 -20.89 12.30 -19.31
CA GLN A 44 -21.13 12.56 -20.72
C GLN A 44 -20.38 11.58 -21.65
N SER A 45 -19.24 11.05 -21.19
CA SER A 45 -18.36 10.21 -22.00
C SER A 45 -18.60 8.70 -21.84
N ASN A 46 -19.48 8.28 -20.93
CA ASN A 46 -19.66 6.86 -20.57
C ASN A 46 -21.12 6.38 -20.68
N GLU A 47 -21.27 5.06 -20.76
CA GLU A 47 -22.57 4.37 -20.74
C GLU A 47 -23.33 4.67 -19.42
N LYS A 48 -24.66 4.82 -19.48
CA LYS A 48 -25.49 5.14 -18.30
C LYS A 48 -25.36 4.09 -17.19
N GLU A 49 -25.19 2.83 -17.56
CA GLU A 49 -24.99 1.71 -16.66
C GLU A 49 -23.69 1.84 -15.85
N LYS A 50 -22.61 2.36 -16.45
CA LYS A 50 -21.36 2.65 -15.72
C LYS A 50 -21.58 3.71 -14.64
N LEU A 51 -22.39 4.73 -14.93
CA LEU A 51 -22.68 5.81 -13.97
C LEU A 51 -23.48 5.30 -12.78
N ARG A 52 -24.46 4.43 -13.02
CA ARG A 52 -25.22 3.78 -11.95
C ARG A 52 -24.30 2.98 -11.01
N ILE A 53 -23.36 2.21 -11.57
CA ILE A 53 -22.38 1.46 -10.78
C ILE A 53 -21.45 2.42 -10.01
N LEU A 54 -20.96 3.48 -10.64
CA LEU A 54 -20.08 4.47 -10.02
C LEU A 54 -20.73 5.13 -8.79
N LEU A 55 -21.97 5.60 -8.92
CA LEU A 55 -22.71 6.23 -7.82
C LEU A 55 -22.92 5.26 -6.66
N ARG A 56 -23.30 4.01 -6.94
CA ARG A 56 -23.40 2.96 -5.91
C ARG A 56 -22.07 2.75 -5.20
N ILE A 57 -20.94 2.78 -5.92
CA ILE A 57 -19.60 2.67 -5.34
C ILE A 57 -19.27 3.89 -4.48
N PHE A 58 -19.57 5.12 -4.92
CA PHE A 58 -19.28 6.32 -4.13
C PHE A 58 -20.06 6.39 -2.83
N HIS A 59 -21.34 6.00 -2.87
CA HIS A 59 -22.19 5.91 -1.68
C HIS A 59 -21.74 4.78 -0.73
N ALA A 60 -21.37 3.62 -1.26
CA ALA A 60 -21.03 2.44 -0.45
C ALA A 60 -19.57 2.41 0.06
N PHE A 61 -18.63 2.96 -0.72
CA PHE A 61 -17.18 2.90 -0.47
C PHE A 61 -16.53 4.29 -0.57
N PRO A 62 -16.96 5.26 0.25
CA PRO A 62 -16.48 6.63 0.13
C PRO A 62 -14.97 6.74 0.40
N GLN A 63 -14.27 7.47 -0.47
CA GLN A 63 -12.89 7.91 -0.24
C GLN A 63 -12.87 9.44 -0.22
N VAL A 64 -12.86 10.00 0.99
CA VAL A 64 -12.80 11.45 1.20
C VAL A 64 -11.59 11.79 2.05
N LYS A 65 -11.08 13.01 1.87
CA LYS A 65 -9.98 13.54 2.68
C LYS A 65 -10.37 13.56 4.17
N ARG A 66 -9.36 13.48 5.04
CA ARG A 66 -9.55 13.61 6.50
C ARG A 66 -10.29 14.90 6.84
N GLY A 67 -11.25 14.82 7.77
CA GLY A 67 -12.03 15.96 8.27
C GLY A 67 -13.31 16.28 7.49
N VAL A 68 -13.53 15.60 6.35
CA VAL A 68 -14.76 15.77 5.55
C VAL A 68 -15.88 14.95 6.17
N LYS A 69 -16.98 15.60 6.52
CA LYS A 69 -18.16 14.92 7.07
C LYS A 69 -18.81 14.06 5.99
N ARG A 70 -19.35 12.89 6.37
CA ARG A 70 -20.12 12.05 5.45
C ARG A 70 -21.35 12.78 4.90
N GLU A 71 -21.95 13.68 5.68
CA GLU A 71 -23.05 14.52 5.20
C GLU A 71 -22.62 15.46 4.06
N GLU A 72 -21.41 16.02 4.12
CA GLU A 72 -20.89 16.89 3.06
C GLU A 72 -20.68 16.11 1.76
N LEU A 73 -20.20 14.86 1.86
CA LEU A 73 -20.11 13.97 0.69
C LEU A 73 -21.50 13.64 0.16
N SER A 74 -22.46 13.36 1.04
CA SER A 74 -23.84 13.10 0.65
C SER A 74 -24.43 14.28 -0.11
N ILE A 75 -24.19 15.51 0.36
CA ILE A 75 -24.64 16.74 -0.31
C ILE A 75 -23.97 16.87 -1.69
N PHE A 76 -22.65 16.68 -1.76
CA PHE A 76 -21.92 16.72 -3.04
C PHE A 76 -22.44 15.69 -4.05
N LEU A 77 -22.72 14.46 -3.60
CA LEU A 77 -23.27 13.42 -4.46
C LEU A 77 -24.71 13.73 -4.88
N SER A 78 -25.54 14.28 -3.99
CA SER A 78 -26.89 14.75 -4.33
C SER A 78 -26.87 15.90 -5.35
N ASP A 79 -25.93 16.84 -5.23
CA ASP A 79 -25.73 17.91 -6.21
C ASP A 79 -25.32 17.33 -7.57
N PHE A 80 -24.47 16.31 -7.58
CA PHE A 80 -24.09 15.63 -8.80
C PHE A 80 -25.29 14.90 -9.44
N GLU A 81 -26.06 14.14 -8.66
CA GLU A 81 -27.28 13.45 -9.11
C GLU A 81 -28.31 14.44 -9.69
N ALA A 82 -28.50 15.61 -9.06
CA ALA A 82 -29.36 16.67 -9.59
C ALA A 82 -28.87 17.23 -10.94
N GLN A 83 -27.56 17.20 -11.19
CA GLN A 83 -27.01 17.56 -12.51
C GLN A 83 -27.13 16.44 -13.53
N LEU A 84 -27.10 15.17 -13.10
CA LEU A 84 -27.37 14.03 -13.97
C LEU A 84 -28.80 14.05 -14.54
N ALA A 85 -29.77 14.50 -13.75
CA ALA A 85 -31.15 14.72 -14.21
C ALA A 85 -31.20 15.67 -15.43
N LYS A 86 -30.35 16.72 -15.44
CA LYS A 86 -30.29 17.70 -16.54
C LYS A 86 -29.73 17.14 -17.84
N ILE A 87 -28.96 16.04 -17.77
CA ILE A 87 -28.40 15.34 -18.93
C ILE A 87 -29.17 14.05 -19.27
N GLY A 88 -30.38 13.89 -18.72
CA GLY A 88 -31.31 12.80 -19.10
C GLY A 88 -31.03 11.46 -18.41
N ILE A 89 -30.42 11.48 -17.22
CA ILE A 89 -30.28 10.32 -16.33
C ILE A 89 -31.21 10.56 -15.15
N THR A 90 -32.25 9.75 -15.02
CA THR A 90 -33.31 9.95 -14.02
C THR A 90 -33.01 9.22 -12.71
N ASP A 91 -33.55 9.74 -11.61
CA ASP A 91 -33.49 9.08 -10.30
C ASP A 91 -34.04 7.65 -10.35
N GLN A 92 -35.10 7.45 -11.15
CA GLN A 92 -35.69 6.14 -11.39
C GLN A 92 -34.64 5.15 -11.93
N PHE A 93 -33.86 5.55 -12.93
CA PHE A 93 -32.80 4.70 -13.51
C PHE A 93 -31.68 4.40 -12.50
N LEU A 94 -31.29 5.38 -11.68
CA LEU A 94 -30.26 5.21 -10.64
C LEU A 94 -30.71 4.27 -9.51
N SER A 95 -32.02 4.29 -9.21
CA SER A 95 -32.65 3.47 -8.19
C SER A 95 -32.97 2.03 -8.63
N GLU A 96 -32.92 1.73 -9.92
CA GLU A 96 -33.15 0.38 -10.46
C GLU A 96 -32.24 -0.66 -9.79
N GLU A 97 -32.78 -1.86 -9.60
CA GLU A 97 -32.00 -3.00 -9.11
C GLU A 97 -30.88 -3.35 -10.07
N LEU A 98 -29.70 -3.62 -9.51
CA LEU A 98 -28.54 -4.00 -10.29
C LEU A 98 -28.74 -5.42 -10.82
N ASN A 99 -28.46 -5.61 -12.10
CA ASN A 99 -28.43 -6.96 -12.65
C ASN A 99 -27.19 -7.72 -12.15
N GLU A 100 -27.19 -9.05 -12.31
CA GLU A 100 -26.15 -9.94 -11.78
C GLU A 100 -24.72 -9.57 -12.25
N LYS A 101 -24.57 -8.96 -13.44
CA LYS A 101 -23.26 -8.55 -13.95
C LYS A 101 -22.77 -7.25 -13.33
N GLU A 102 -23.68 -6.32 -13.07
CA GLU A 102 -23.40 -5.06 -12.37
C GLU A 102 -23.07 -5.33 -10.91
N GLN A 103 -23.84 -6.20 -10.27
CA GLN A 103 -23.56 -6.64 -8.90
C GLN A 103 -22.18 -7.29 -8.80
N LYS A 104 -21.79 -8.16 -9.75
CA LYS A 104 -20.42 -8.74 -9.81
C LYS A 104 -19.31 -7.70 -9.99
N LEU A 105 -19.58 -6.55 -10.61
CA LEU A 105 -18.60 -5.47 -10.73
C LEU A 105 -18.47 -4.68 -9.43
N ILE A 106 -19.58 -4.44 -8.73
CA ILE A 106 -19.55 -3.85 -7.39
C ILE A 106 -18.89 -4.80 -6.40
N ASP A 107 -19.21 -6.09 -6.44
CA ASP A 107 -18.57 -7.10 -5.60
C ASP A 107 -17.07 -7.17 -5.91
N LEU A 108 -16.65 -7.10 -7.18
CA LEU A 108 -15.23 -7.04 -7.52
C LEU A 108 -14.55 -5.76 -7.01
N TYR A 109 -15.19 -4.60 -7.17
CA TYR A 109 -14.66 -3.34 -6.65
C TYR A 109 -14.58 -3.35 -5.12
N ARG A 110 -15.64 -3.82 -4.47
CA ARG A 110 -15.69 -4.08 -3.03
C ARG A 110 -14.55 -4.98 -2.64
N ASP A 111 -14.42 -6.16 -3.25
CA ASP A 111 -13.39 -7.14 -2.94
C ASP A 111 -12.00 -6.55 -3.20
N GLU A 112 -11.82 -5.73 -4.24
CA GLU A 112 -10.77 -4.71 -4.55
C GLU A 112 -10.35 -3.79 -3.40
N TYR A 113 -11.35 -3.09 -2.89
CA TYR A 113 -11.30 -1.99 -1.94
C TYR A 113 -11.14 -2.50 -0.50
N ILE A 114 -11.93 -3.51 -0.13
CA ILE A 114 -11.76 -4.41 1.01
C ILE A 114 -10.37 -5.04 0.93
N THR A 115 -9.94 -5.55 -0.21
CA THR A 115 -8.58 -6.05 -0.41
C THR A 115 -7.49 -5.04 -0.07
N LYS A 116 -7.70 -3.73 -0.27
CA LYS A 116 -6.67 -2.72 0.02
C LYS A 116 -6.69 -2.24 1.48
N LYS A 117 -7.87 -2.10 2.11
CA LYS A 117 -7.99 -1.67 3.53
C LYS A 117 -8.06 -2.84 4.53
N LEU A 118 -8.87 -3.87 4.26
CA LEU A 118 -9.02 -5.06 5.11
C LEU A 118 -7.84 -6.04 5.01
N ARG A 119 -7.10 -6.15 3.89
CA ARG A 119 -5.95 -7.08 3.83
C ARG A 119 -4.83 -6.77 4.80
N ILE A 120 -4.58 -5.54 5.25
CA ILE A 120 -3.46 -5.32 6.18
C ILE A 120 -3.77 -5.98 7.53
N ILE A 121 -4.95 -5.70 8.08
CA ILE A 121 -5.43 -6.24 9.35
C ILE A 121 -5.74 -7.74 9.23
N GLU A 122 -6.51 -8.15 8.20
CA GLU A 122 -6.86 -9.55 7.98
C GLU A 122 -5.63 -10.41 7.68
N PHE A 123 -4.67 -9.92 6.88
CA PHE A 123 -3.46 -10.70 6.58
C PHE A 123 -2.55 -10.84 7.80
N LEU A 124 -2.36 -9.78 8.60
CA LEU A 124 -1.59 -9.87 9.84
C LEU A 124 -2.22 -10.84 10.84
N ASN A 125 -3.55 -10.87 10.95
CA ASN A 125 -4.29 -11.78 11.81
C ASN A 125 -4.50 -13.19 11.19
N SER A 126 -4.23 -13.40 9.89
CA SER A 126 -4.54 -14.68 9.23
C SER A 126 -3.53 -15.81 9.50
N ASP A 127 -4.02 -17.00 9.85
CA ASP A 127 -3.20 -18.23 9.97
C ASP A 127 -3.10 -19.04 8.66
N GLN A 128 -3.40 -18.40 7.52
CA GLN A 128 -3.64 -19.09 6.24
C GLN A 128 -2.40 -19.75 5.61
N ALA A 129 -1.19 -19.51 6.12
CA ALA A 129 0.05 -20.09 5.62
C ALA A 129 0.83 -20.81 6.73
N LYS A 130 1.45 -21.94 6.40
CA LYS A 130 2.36 -22.64 7.32
C LYS A 130 3.50 -21.70 7.73
N PRO A 131 3.89 -21.64 9.02
CA PRO A 131 4.96 -20.78 9.51
C PRO A 131 6.26 -21.06 8.74
N SER A 132 6.65 -20.14 7.86
CA SER A 132 7.86 -20.24 7.04
C SER A 132 8.41 -18.85 6.77
N GLN A 133 9.72 -18.72 6.58
CA GLN A 133 10.32 -17.42 6.28
C GLN A 133 9.73 -16.75 5.04
N HIS A 134 9.38 -17.53 4.01
CA HIS A 134 8.79 -17.01 2.77
C HIS A 134 7.36 -16.49 2.96
N SER A 135 6.53 -17.14 3.79
CA SER A 135 5.19 -16.66 4.10
C SER A 135 5.21 -15.43 5.03
N SER A 136 6.09 -15.44 6.03
CA SER A 136 6.28 -14.33 6.98
C SER A 136 6.91 -13.08 6.35
N LEU A 137 7.66 -13.21 5.24
CA LEU A 137 8.27 -12.07 4.54
C LEU A 137 7.22 -11.07 4.02
N GLY A 138 6.07 -11.56 3.56
CA GLY A 138 4.98 -10.70 3.11
C GLY A 138 4.42 -9.86 4.26
N LYS A 139 4.20 -10.49 5.42
CA LYS A 139 3.68 -9.83 6.62
C LYS A 139 4.68 -8.81 7.18
N SER A 140 5.97 -9.17 7.18
CA SER A 140 7.07 -8.27 7.53
C SER A 140 7.10 -7.00 6.66
N LYS A 141 6.94 -7.13 5.34
CA LYS A 141 6.91 -5.96 4.43
C LYS A 141 5.72 -5.05 4.67
N ILE A 142 4.58 -5.60 5.06
CA ILE A 142 3.37 -4.83 5.42
C ILE A 142 3.61 -4.05 6.70
N ILE A 143 4.18 -4.66 7.74
CA ILE A 143 4.54 -3.94 8.98
C ILE A 143 5.54 -2.81 8.66
N ILE A 144 6.54 -3.07 7.82
CA ILE A 144 7.49 -2.05 7.37
C ILE A 144 6.78 -0.85 6.72
N ASP A 145 5.80 -1.09 5.86
CA ASP A 145 5.04 -0.04 5.19
C ASP A 145 4.23 0.78 6.19
N VAL A 146 3.55 0.13 7.14
CA VAL A 146 2.83 0.80 8.24
C VAL A 146 3.78 1.69 9.06
N LEU A 147 4.95 1.17 9.45
CA LEU A 147 5.95 1.95 10.19
C LEU A 147 6.48 3.14 9.38
N GLN A 148 6.63 2.98 8.06
CA GLN A 148 7.04 4.06 7.18
C GLN A 148 5.97 5.15 7.09
N ARG A 149 4.69 4.79 7.00
CA ARG A 149 3.56 5.74 7.01
C ARG A 149 3.45 6.47 8.33
N LEU A 150 3.57 5.77 9.45
CA LEU A 150 3.62 6.36 10.80
C LEU A 150 4.77 7.38 10.92
N LYS A 151 5.95 7.01 10.41
CA LYS A 151 7.11 7.90 10.37
C LYS A 151 6.91 9.13 9.51
N ASN A 152 6.23 9.00 8.37
CA ASN A 152 5.93 10.12 7.50
C ASN A 152 4.88 11.06 8.09
N SER A 153 3.98 10.54 8.92
CA SER A 153 2.85 11.27 9.49
C SER A 153 3.08 11.92 10.84
N TYR A 154 4.09 11.47 11.58
CA TYR A 154 4.29 11.93 12.95
C TYR A 154 4.92 13.31 13.04
N ASP A 155 4.25 14.21 13.75
CA ASP A 155 4.75 15.54 14.07
C ASP A 155 5.17 15.61 15.54
N ASN A 156 6.49 15.75 15.75
CA ASN A 156 7.10 15.89 17.06
C ASN A 156 6.56 17.10 17.86
N SER A 157 6.05 18.13 17.20
CA SER A 157 5.62 19.38 17.85
C SER A 157 4.25 19.23 18.51
N THR A 158 3.38 18.43 17.89
CA THR A 158 1.99 18.21 18.32
C THR A 158 1.79 16.83 18.95
N ASP A 159 2.82 15.97 18.93
CA ASP A 159 2.79 14.59 19.40
C ASP A 159 1.60 13.80 18.85
N THR A 160 1.36 13.93 17.55
CA THR A 160 0.25 13.28 16.86
C THR A 160 0.59 12.92 15.42
N LEU A 161 -0.32 12.19 14.78
CA LEU A 161 -0.24 11.77 13.39
C LEU A 161 -1.12 12.64 12.49
N HIS A 162 -0.52 13.17 11.43
CA HIS A 162 -1.20 13.92 10.39
C HIS A 162 -1.43 13.04 9.16
N GLY A 163 -2.68 12.99 8.68
CA GLY A 163 -3.05 12.32 7.44
C GLY A 163 -2.45 13.02 6.22
N LEU A 164 -1.22 12.66 5.87
CA LEU A 164 -0.50 13.10 4.68
C LEU A 164 -0.66 12.08 3.55
N GLU A 165 -0.36 12.48 2.31
CA GLU A 165 -0.55 11.68 1.08
C GLU A 165 0.14 10.30 1.10
N LEU A 166 1.22 10.14 1.88
CA LEU A 166 1.95 8.88 2.07
C LEU A 166 2.03 8.48 3.57
N GLY A 167 1.04 8.90 4.33
CA GLY A 167 0.98 8.80 5.78
C GLY A 167 -0.21 7.99 6.29
N ILE A 168 -0.39 8.00 7.61
CA ILE A 168 -1.58 7.52 8.31
C ILE A 168 -2.01 8.57 9.34
N SER A 169 -3.29 8.87 9.42
CA SER A 169 -3.80 9.79 10.44
C SER A 169 -3.92 9.14 11.82
N PHE A 170 -4.11 9.98 12.85
CA PHE A 170 -4.30 9.48 14.22
C PHE A 170 -5.52 8.58 14.35
N GLU A 171 -6.66 8.99 13.77
CA GLU A 171 -7.90 8.22 13.86
C GLU A 171 -7.80 6.91 13.09
N GLU A 172 -7.19 6.92 11.89
CA GLU A 172 -6.96 5.69 11.13
C GLU A 172 -6.05 4.71 11.87
N PHE A 173 -5.01 5.22 12.52
CA PHE A 173 -4.11 4.37 13.31
C PHE A 173 -4.82 3.76 14.53
N GLN A 174 -5.65 4.55 15.22
CA GLN A 174 -6.49 4.08 16.33
C GLN A 174 -7.49 3.01 15.88
N ASP A 175 -8.19 3.24 14.76
CA ASP A 175 -9.13 2.30 14.17
C ASP A 175 -8.42 0.98 13.82
N ASP A 176 -7.27 1.05 13.14
CA ASP A 176 -6.46 -0.12 12.77
C ASP A 176 -5.99 -0.92 13.99
N LEU A 177 -5.56 -0.25 15.06
CA LEU A 177 -5.16 -0.91 16.30
C LEU A 177 -6.34 -1.64 16.97
N SER A 178 -7.53 -1.04 16.96
CA SER A 178 -8.70 -1.60 17.65
C SER A 178 -9.14 -2.96 17.11
N VAL A 179 -8.89 -3.21 15.82
CA VAL A 179 -9.30 -4.43 15.10
C VAL A 179 -8.19 -5.49 15.00
N LEU A 180 -6.97 -5.18 15.43
CA LEU A 180 -5.87 -6.15 15.48
C LEU A 180 -6.02 -7.10 16.68
N GLU A 181 -5.68 -8.37 16.47
CA GLU A 181 -5.56 -9.33 17.57
C GLU A 181 -4.50 -8.86 18.58
N GLU A 182 -4.72 -9.20 19.86
CA GLU A 182 -3.83 -8.79 20.96
C GLU A 182 -2.38 -9.21 20.69
N GLU A 183 -2.14 -10.42 20.19
CA GLU A 183 -0.80 -10.91 19.82
C GLU A 183 -0.14 -10.04 18.76
N LYS A 184 -0.88 -9.59 17.74
CA LYS A 184 -0.31 -8.78 16.64
C LYS A 184 -0.02 -7.35 17.08
N ARG A 185 -0.79 -6.82 18.03
CA ARG A 185 -0.47 -5.56 18.71
C ARG A 185 0.79 -5.69 19.58
N ILE A 186 0.96 -6.80 20.29
CA ILE A 186 2.19 -7.12 21.03
C ILE A 186 3.38 -7.23 20.07
N LEU A 187 3.23 -7.91 18.92
CA LEU A 187 4.25 -7.99 17.89
C LEU A 187 4.66 -6.60 17.39
N LEU A 188 3.69 -5.75 17.04
CA LEU A 188 3.95 -4.39 16.59
C LEU A 188 4.70 -3.59 17.66
N PHE A 189 4.29 -3.72 18.93
CA PHE A 189 4.95 -3.09 20.07
C PHE A 189 6.42 -3.50 20.19
N ARG A 190 6.73 -4.80 20.06
CA ARG A 190 8.11 -5.30 20.14
C ARG A 190 8.97 -4.83 18.97
N ILE A 191 8.43 -4.83 17.75
CA ILE A 191 9.13 -4.31 16.56
C ILE A 191 9.43 -2.83 16.71
N VAL A 192 8.44 -2.03 17.14
CA VAL A 192 8.60 -0.58 17.35
C VAL A 192 9.71 -0.29 18.36
N ASN A 193 9.74 -1.02 19.48
CA ASN A 193 10.79 -0.84 20.48
C ASN A 193 12.16 -1.34 20.03
N SER A 194 12.21 -2.40 19.22
CA SER A 194 13.48 -2.89 18.63
C SER A 194 14.08 -1.92 17.61
N LEU A 195 13.24 -1.13 16.94
CA LEU A 195 13.64 -0.13 15.94
C LEU A 195 13.77 1.30 16.50
N ARG A 196 13.49 1.47 17.81
CA ARG A 196 13.60 2.73 18.54
C ARG A 196 15.03 3.27 18.51
N GLY A 197 15.17 4.58 18.31
CA GLY A 197 16.46 5.26 18.28
C GLY A 197 17.27 5.01 17.01
N GLY A 198 16.72 4.28 16.03
CA GLY A 198 17.32 4.03 14.73
C GLY A 198 16.35 4.36 13.61
N PHE A 199 15.70 3.33 13.05
CA PHE A 199 14.73 3.51 11.97
C PHE A 199 13.55 4.41 12.40
N LEU A 200 13.08 4.25 13.65
CA LEU A 200 12.09 5.09 14.31
C LEU A 200 12.76 6.02 15.31
N LYS A 201 12.38 7.30 15.28
CA LYS A 201 12.80 8.26 16.32
C LYS A 201 12.19 7.89 17.67
N ASN A 202 12.82 8.33 18.76
CA ASN A 202 12.40 7.98 20.12
C ASN A 202 10.99 8.48 20.43
N GLU A 203 10.63 9.67 19.95
CA GLU A 203 9.34 10.30 20.16
C GLU A 203 8.23 9.48 19.49
N LEU A 204 8.38 9.21 18.19
CA LEU A 204 7.47 8.35 17.43
C LEU A 204 7.32 6.95 18.04
N ALA A 205 8.41 6.31 18.43
CA ALA A 205 8.35 4.99 19.04
C ALA A 205 7.60 4.99 20.38
N THR A 206 7.75 6.08 21.15
CA THR A 206 7.03 6.29 22.41
C THR A 206 5.55 6.49 22.16
N PHE A 207 5.20 7.39 21.23
CA PHE A 207 3.83 7.63 20.80
C PHE A 207 3.13 6.33 20.38
N VAL A 208 3.71 5.60 19.42
CA VAL A 208 3.12 4.35 18.90
C VAL A 208 2.95 3.31 20.01
N SER A 209 3.94 3.18 20.90
CA SER A 209 3.89 2.26 22.02
C SER A 209 2.76 2.59 23.00
N GLN A 210 2.52 3.88 23.29
CA GLN A 210 1.43 4.32 24.15
C GLN A 210 0.06 4.06 23.52
N GLU A 211 -0.10 4.31 22.23
CA GLU A 211 -1.36 4.05 21.53
C GLU A 211 -1.68 2.55 21.48
N ILE A 212 -0.67 1.69 21.31
CA ILE A 212 -0.85 0.24 21.39
C ILE A 212 -1.30 -0.17 22.80
N ILE A 213 -0.70 0.36 23.86
CA ILE A 213 -1.12 0.08 25.24
C ILE A 213 -2.58 0.53 25.46
N LYS A 214 -2.92 1.76 25.03
CA LYS A 214 -4.27 2.32 25.13
C LYS A 214 -5.33 1.50 24.38
N SER A 215 -4.94 0.76 23.34
CA SER A 215 -5.84 -0.13 22.62
C SER A 215 -6.32 -1.35 23.45
N GLY A 216 -5.75 -1.57 24.64
CA GLY A 216 -6.16 -2.63 25.57
C GLY A 216 -5.21 -3.82 25.64
N VAL A 217 -3.94 -3.66 25.27
CA VAL A 217 -2.91 -4.70 25.43
C VAL A 217 -2.51 -4.79 26.92
N ASP A 218 -2.47 -6.00 27.48
CA ASP A 218 -1.96 -6.22 28.84
C ASP A 218 -0.44 -6.01 28.89
N GLU A 219 0.00 -4.94 29.56
CA GLU A 219 1.42 -4.59 29.71
C GLU A 219 2.25 -5.73 30.31
N ASN A 220 1.63 -6.59 31.13
CA ASN A 220 2.33 -7.73 31.74
C ASN A 220 2.67 -8.83 30.73
N LYS A 221 1.90 -8.94 29.63
CA LYS A 221 2.09 -9.93 28.55
C LYS A 221 3.09 -9.47 27.51
N ILE A 222 3.27 -8.15 27.33
CA ILE A 222 4.12 -7.56 26.29
C ILE A 222 5.50 -8.22 26.21
N TYR A 223 6.14 -8.52 27.36
CA TYR A 223 7.47 -9.14 27.42
C TYR A 223 7.47 -10.59 27.92
N LYS A 224 6.32 -11.10 28.37
CA LYS A 224 6.22 -12.45 28.98
C LYS A 224 5.52 -13.46 28.06
N ASP A 225 4.61 -13.03 27.20
CA ASP A 225 3.92 -13.93 26.29
C ASP A 225 4.86 -14.43 25.20
N GLU A 226 4.81 -15.74 24.98
CA GLU A 226 5.45 -16.34 23.83
C GLU A 226 4.62 -16.01 22.59
N LEU A 227 5.17 -15.11 21.75
CA LEU A 227 4.69 -14.92 20.39
C LEU A 227 4.66 -16.28 19.67
N SER A 228 3.69 -16.45 18.77
CA SER A 228 3.68 -17.60 17.86
C SER A 228 4.98 -17.67 17.05
N ASP A 229 5.33 -18.87 16.58
CA ASP A 229 6.54 -19.06 15.75
C ASP A 229 6.52 -18.19 14.48
N GLU A 230 5.33 -17.96 13.91
CA GLU A 230 5.18 -17.04 12.79
C GLU A 230 5.48 -15.59 13.20
N SER A 231 4.88 -15.10 14.30
CA SER A 231 5.13 -13.75 14.82
C SER A 231 6.61 -13.54 15.17
N LYS A 232 7.28 -14.55 15.75
CA LYS A 232 8.74 -14.51 16.02
C LYS A 232 9.57 -14.39 14.73
N ILE A 233 9.18 -15.07 13.66
CA ILE A 233 9.86 -14.95 12.35
C ILE A 233 9.61 -13.57 11.74
N ILE A 234 8.37 -13.07 11.79
CA ILE A 234 8.00 -11.73 11.29
C ILE A 234 8.79 -10.65 12.02
N GLU A 235 8.87 -10.72 13.36
CA GLU A 235 9.66 -9.81 14.19
C GLU A 235 11.12 -9.77 13.73
N LYS A 236 11.76 -10.94 13.62
CA LYS A 236 13.16 -11.05 13.18
C LYS A 236 13.38 -10.51 11.78
N LEU A 237 12.50 -10.83 10.81
CA LEU A 237 12.62 -10.34 9.43
C LEU A 237 12.48 -8.81 9.37
N THR A 238 11.50 -8.27 10.09
CA THR A 238 11.21 -6.84 10.11
C THR A 238 12.36 -6.05 10.72
N VAL A 239 12.84 -6.50 11.89
CA VAL A 239 13.95 -5.86 12.60
C VAL A 239 15.24 -5.99 11.79
N ALA A 240 15.54 -7.16 11.24
CA ALA A 240 16.72 -7.36 10.42
C ALA A 240 16.73 -6.44 9.20
N GLU A 241 15.62 -6.32 8.46
CA GLU A 241 15.56 -5.48 7.25
C GLU A 241 15.74 -3.98 7.55
N LYS A 242 15.27 -3.50 8.71
CA LYS A 242 15.30 -2.07 9.07
C LYS A 242 16.39 -1.66 10.04
N SER A 243 17.11 -2.61 10.62
CA SER A 243 18.28 -2.33 11.46
C SER A 243 19.40 -1.64 10.66
N ASN A 244 20.08 -0.69 11.31
CA ASN A 244 21.16 0.08 10.70
C ASN A 244 22.34 -0.81 10.24
N GLU A 245 22.62 -1.91 10.93
CA GLU A 245 23.70 -2.86 10.57
C GLU A 245 23.46 -3.53 9.20
N PHE A 246 22.21 -3.86 8.87
CA PHE A 246 21.86 -4.47 7.59
C PHE A 246 21.72 -3.46 6.46
N GLN A 247 21.25 -2.23 6.75
CA GLN A 247 21.28 -1.14 5.78
C GLN A 247 22.71 -0.81 5.37
N HIS A 248 23.64 -0.77 6.32
CA HIS A 248 25.05 -0.53 6.04
C HIS A 248 25.71 -1.71 5.30
N SER A 249 25.36 -2.96 5.65
CA SER A 249 25.83 -4.15 4.93
C SER A 249 25.30 -4.24 3.50
N ARG A 250 24.03 -3.84 3.26
CA ARG A 250 23.47 -3.69 1.91
C ARG A 250 24.10 -2.54 1.14
N GLU A 251 24.32 -1.38 1.75
CA GLU A 251 25.06 -0.28 1.12
C GLU A 251 26.46 -0.71 0.70
N ILE A 252 27.17 -1.48 1.54
CA ILE A 252 28.50 -2.00 1.21
C ILE A 252 28.40 -3.04 0.08
N ALA A 253 27.39 -3.92 0.09
CA ALA A 253 27.18 -4.90 -0.97
C ALA A 253 26.74 -4.27 -2.30
N GLU A 254 25.89 -3.25 -2.26
CA GLU A 254 25.42 -2.48 -3.41
C GLU A 254 26.54 -1.56 -3.95
N ARG A 255 27.39 -0.97 -3.09
CA ARG A 255 28.63 -0.27 -3.50
C ARG A 255 29.65 -1.22 -4.13
N LYS A 256 29.72 -2.48 -3.67
CA LYS A 256 30.51 -3.54 -4.33
C LYS A 256 29.90 -3.98 -5.66
N LYS A 257 28.58 -3.82 -5.84
CA LYS A 257 27.86 -4.13 -7.09
C LYS A 257 27.90 -2.97 -8.10
N SER A 258 27.95 -1.72 -7.62
CA SER A 258 28.10 -0.50 -8.43
C SER A 258 29.53 -0.23 -8.86
N ARG A 259 30.52 -0.82 -8.16
CA ARG A 259 31.80 -1.17 -8.77
C ARG A 259 31.57 -2.38 -9.67
N SER A 260 31.03 -2.15 -10.86
CA SER A 260 31.31 -3.07 -11.97
C SER A 260 32.83 -3.30 -12.00
N PRO A 261 33.32 -4.54 -12.08
CA PRO A 261 34.69 -4.71 -12.55
C PRO A 261 34.74 -4.00 -13.91
N GLU A 262 35.70 -3.09 -14.10
CA GLU A 262 36.04 -2.65 -15.45
C GLU A 262 36.09 -3.90 -16.34
N PRO A 263 35.47 -3.89 -17.52
CA PRO A 263 35.66 -4.99 -18.44
C PRO A 263 37.14 -4.98 -18.81
N ARG A 264 37.94 -5.82 -18.16
CA ARG A 264 39.30 -6.12 -18.60
C ARG A 264 39.17 -6.86 -19.92
N TYR A 265 39.10 -6.09 -21.01
CA TYR A 265 39.28 -6.57 -22.38
C TYR A 265 40.64 -7.28 -22.56
N ASP A 266 41.58 -7.09 -21.61
CA ASP A 266 42.86 -7.79 -21.57
C ASP A 266 42.76 -9.31 -21.51
N SER A 267 41.79 -9.91 -20.79
CA SER A 267 41.82 -11.38 -20.61
C SER A 267 41.41 -12.15 -21.87
N ILE A 268 40.45 -11.62 -22.64
CA ILE A 268 40.02 -12.23 -23.91
C ILE A 268 41.03 -11.91 -25.01
N PHE A 269 41.57 -10.69 -25.04
CA PHE A 269 42.61 -10.33 -26.01
C PHE A 269 43.88 -11.17 -25.81
N TRP A 270 44.37 -11.32 -24.57
CA TRP A 270 45.51 -12.19 -24.28
C TRP A 270 45.22 -13.66 -24.55
N ALA A 271 44.01 -14.16 -24.29
CA ALA A 271 43.65 -15.53 -24.64
C ALA A 271 43.71 -15.77 -26.16
N ILE A 272 43.19 -14.84 -26.98
CA ILE A 272 43.25 -14.92 -28.45
C ILE A 272 44.70 -14.83 -28.94
N VAL A 273 45.50 -13.90 -28.40
CA VAL A 273 46.92 -13.74 -28.76
C VAL A 273 47.72 -14.99 -28.41
N MET A 274 47.51 -15.58 -27.23
CA MET A 274 48.22 -16.79 -26.81
C MET A 274 47.78 -18.03 -27.60
N SER A 275 46.50 -18.13 -27.99
CA SER A 275 46.03 -19.19 -28.89
C SER A 275 46.64 -19.06 -30.29
N ALA A 276 46.72 -17.86 -30.85
CA ALA A 276 47.38 -17.63 -32.14
C ALA A 276 48.89 -17.92 -32.07
N PHE A 277 49.55 -17.54 -30.98
CA PHE A 277 50.97 -17.83 -30.76
C PHE A 277 51.24 -19.34 -30.62
N ALA A 278 50.37 -20.08 -29.92
CA ALA A 278 50.49 -21.53 -29.80
C ALA A 278 50.30 -22.26 -31.15
N ILE A 279 49.37 -21.80 -31.99
CA ILE A 279 49.18 -22.34 -33.35
C ILE A 279 50.41 -22.05 -34.22
N GLY A 280 50.99 -20.85 -34.11
CA GLY A 280 52.23 -20.49 -34.81
C GLY A 280 53.43 -21.34 -34.39
N LEU A 281 53.61 -21.57 -33.08
CA LEU A 281 54.65 -22.47 -32.55
C LEU A 281 54.46 -23.91 -33.02
N TRP A 282 53.23 -24.42 -33.03
CA TRP A 282 52.95 -25.76 -33.52
C TRP A 282 53.27 -25.91 -35.01
N TYR A 283 52.93 -24.92 -35.84
CA TYR A 283 53.30 -24.92 -37.25
C TYR A 283 54.82 -24.84 -37.46
N PHE A 284 55.53 -24.01 -36.68
CA PHE A 284 56.98 -23.87 -36.78
C PHE A 284 57.73 -25.15 -36.36
N ILE A 285 57.23 -25.86 -35.34
CA ILE A 285 57.81 -27.14 -34.89
C ILE A 285 57.54 -28.26 -35.91
N ASN A 286 56.39 -28.27 -36.58
CA ASN A 286 56.03 -29.30 -37.56
C ASN A 286 56.45 -28.99 -39.01
N SER A 287 57.06 -27.83 -39.27
CA SER A 287 57.63 -27.47 -40.59
C SER A 287 59.17 -27.42 -40.59
N LEU A 288 59.80 -27.99 -39.56
CA LEU A 288 61.24 -28.18 -39.37
C LEU A 288 61.53 -29.69 -39.37
#